data_AF-A0A8T9CCB5-F1
#
_entry.id   AF-A0A8T9CCB5-F1
#
_cell.length_a   1.000
_cell.length_b   1.000
_cell.length_c   1.000
_cell.angle_alpha   90.00
_cell.angle_beta   90.00
_cell.angle_gamma   90.00
#
_symmetry.space_group_name_H-M   'P 1'
#
loop_
_entity.id
_entity.type
_entity.pdbx_description
1 polymer ?
#
loop_
_entity_poly.entity_id
_entity_poly.type
_entity_poly.pdbx_seq_one_letter_code
_entity_poly.pdbx_strand_id
1 'polypeptide(L)'
;MSAASLRLVRTYQAPARRIILSQSRPVLPRNTLQLQLRRPASTAAGDARSLVTRLKNLLFGTSLSLFAVFSYLYITNTRASVHQWLAVPAIRYFYPDAEDAHHVGTQSLKALYSFGIHPRERNSKSQDLKDVDLGVTVFGQRLQNPIGTSAGIDKLAEIPDALLALGPAIVEVGGATPFPQDGNPKPRVFRLPSQKALINRYGLNSLGAEDMARRLRERVRLFAYHNGYGIGQDAQDIVLNGGAGVPPGSLVEGKMLAVQVAKNKSTKDEDIEAVKRDYVFCVEQLAPYADILVVNVSSPNTPGLRTLQRVEPLTRILEGVVGAARSVNRKTKPRVMVKVSPDEDQDVQIEGIVEAIWRSGVDGVIVGNTTKRRHNLIPSHINLTVKEKQIFDEEGGFSGPHMFERTLGLVKRYRRLLDQGPPPPPEEKKPTKSSKPEGAATGVQSTSTITDKIQSVKDTVTGLGGAGSSEDVGPSGGHEQKVIFATGGITNGKQALEILNAGASVAQIYTALIYGGVGTVSRIKKEMKEEILAKYMH
;
A
#
# COMPACT_ATOMS: atom_id res chain seq x y z
N MET A 1 -45.32 49.25 -30.77
CA MET A 1 -44.35 50.37 -30.80
C MET A 1 -42.99 49.74 -30.46
N SER A 2 -42.16 49.34 -31.45
CA SER A 2 -41.16 50.15 -32.19
C SER A 2 -40.16 50.82 -31.22
N ALA A 3 -38.82 50.71 -31.30
CA ALA A 3 -37.85 50.34 -32.34
C ALA A 3 -36.60 49.71 -31.67
N ALA A 4 -35.91 48.67 -32.16
CA ALA A 4 -35.09 48.52 -33.37
C ALA A 4 -33.86 49.45 -33.46
N SER A 5 -32.66 48.90 -33.20
CA SER A 5 -31.44 49.24 -33.96
C SER A 5 -30.38 48.14 -33.85
N LEU A 6 -30.06 47.59 -35.03
CA LEU A 6 -29.02 46.61 -35.32
C LEU A 6 -27.62 47.15 -35.03
N ARG A 7 -26.67 46.27 -34.68
CA ARG A 7 -25.28 46.41 -35.13
C ARG A 7 -24.55 45.06 -35.28
N LEU A 8 -24.25 44.81 -36.56
CA LEU A 8 -23.28 43.94 -37.22
C LEU A 8 -22.46 42.91 -36.42
N VAL A 9 -22.62 41.66 -36.87
CA VAL A 9 -21.66 40.56 -36.85
C VAL A 9 -20.36 40.98 -37.54
N ARG A 10 -19.21 40.78 -36.89
CA ARG A 10 -17.89 40.86 -37.51
C ARG A 10 -17.11 39.58 -37.21
N THR A 11 -17.16 38.64 -38.15
CA THR A 11 -16.31 37.45 -38.21
C THR A 11 -14.86 37.87 -38.46
N TYR A 12 -14.00 37.66 -37.45
CA TYR A 12 -12.55 37.76 -37.63
C TYR A 12 -12.02 36.43 -38.20
N GLN A 13 -11.80 36.40 -39.51
CA GLN A 13 -10.94 35.41 -40.15
C GLN A 13 -9.47 35.85 -39.98
N ALA A 14 -8.67 35.02 -39.31
CA ALA A 14 -7.23 35.20 -39.23
C ALA A 14 -6.56 34.84 -40.57
N PRO A 15 -5.55 35.60 -41.05
CA PRO A 15 -4.88 35.29 -42.29
C PRO A 15 -3.92 34.10 -42.13
N ALA A 16 -4.05 33.12 -43.03
CA ALA A 16 -3.12 32.00 -43.16
C ALA A 16 -1.73 32.51 -43.56
N ARG A 17 -0.74 32.36 -42.68
CA ARG A 17 0.68 32.55 -43.01
C ARG A 17 1.15 31.38 -43.88
N ARG A 18 1.21 31.59 -45.20
CA ARG A 18 2.04 30.78 -46.11
C ARG A 18 3.52 31.09 -45.83
N ILE A 19 4.25 30.12 -45.33
CA ILE A 19 5.72 30.15 -45.28
C ILE A 19 6.21 29.83 -46.69
N ILE A 20 6.64 30.86 -47.42
CA ILE A 20 7.39 30.73 -48.68
C ILE A 20 8.86 30.54 -48.28
N LEU A 21 9.36 29.31 -48.33
CA LEU A 21 10.79 29.03 -48.26
C LEU A 21 11.38 29.27 -49.66
N SER A 22 11.93 30.46 -49.88
CA SER A 22 12.72 30.76 -51.08
C SER A 22 14.00 29.92 -51.07
N GLN A 23 14.14 29.03 -52.05
CA GLN A 23 15.40 28.37 -52.34
C GLN A 23 16.30 29.33 -53.10
N SER A 24 17.37 29.79 -52.45
CA SER A 24 18.50 30.43 -53.11
C SER A 24 19.78 29.69 -52.67
N ARG A 25 20.22 28.74 -53.50
CA ARG A 25 21.54 28.11 -53.40
C ARG A 25 22.56 28.97 -54.15
N PRO A 26 23.72 29.30 -53.56
CA PRO A 26 24.81 29.92 -54.32
C PRO A 26 25.46 28.91 -55.27
N VAL A 27 25.63 29.33 -56.52
CA VAL A 27 26.33 28.61 -57.59
C VAL A 27 27.84 28.84 -57.42
N LEU A 28 28.60 27.77 -57.23
CA LEU A 28 30.07 27.77 -57.27
C LEU A 28 30.55 27.56 -58.73
N PRO A 29 31.63 28.23 -59.16
CA PRO A 29 32.09 28.18 -60.54
C PRO A 29 32.73 26.83 -60.92
N ARG A 30 32.38 26.34 -62.11
CA ARG A 30 32.99 25.19 -62.78
C ARG A 30 34.40 25.55 -63.25
N ASN A 31 35.42 24.96 -62.65
CA ASN A 31 36.73 24.82 -63.29
C ASN A 31 36.87 23.42 -63.88
N THR A 32 36.94 23.38 -65.20
CA THR A 32 37.41 22.26 -66.02
C THR A 32 38.92 22.10 -65.85
N LEU A 33 39.36 21.01 -65.25
CA LEU A 33 40.68 20.42 -65.48
C LEU A 33 40.49 18.93 -65.74
N GLN A 34 40.54 18.56 -67.01
CA GLN A 34 40.77 17.19 -67.43
C GLN A 34 42.22 16.83 -67.06
N LEU A 35 42.38 15.89 -66.14
CA LEU A 35 43.60 15.09 -66.06
C LEU A 35 43.21 13.62 -66.29
N GLN A 36 43.45 13.14 -67.50
CA GLN A 36 43.42 11.71 -67.80
C GLN A 36 44.59 11.04 -67.09
N LEU A 37 44.31 10.33 -66.00
CA LEU A 37 45.19 9.32 -65.44
C LEU A 37 44.52 7.96 -65.60
N ARG A 38 44.82 7.28 -66.72
CA ARG A 38 44.60 5.85 -66.86
C ARG A 38 45.43 5.13 -65.79
N ARG A 39 44.78 4.50 -64.80
CA ARG A 39 45.35 3.42 -64.00
C ARG A 39 44.67 2.10 -64.37
N PRO A 40 45.41 1.02 -64.63
CA PRO A 40 44.83 -0.29 -64.86
C PRO A 40 44.31 -0.89 -63.54
N ALA A 41 43.44 -1.88 -63.70
CA ALA A 41 42.63 -2.55 -62.68
C ALA A 41 43.32 -2.88 -61.34
N SER A 42 42.57 -2.68 -60.25
CA SER A 42 42.58 -3.55 -59.08
C SER A 42 41.22 -3.47 -58.37
N THR A 43 40.18 -4.01 -59.03
CA THR A 43 38.88 -4.29 -58.39
C THR A 43 38.93 -5.71 -57.84
N ALA A 44 39.53 -5.87 -56.66
CA ALA A 44 39.39 -7.09 -55.84
C ALA A 44 39.73 -6.86 -54.35
N ALA A 45 40.49 -5.82 -54.00
CA ALA A 45 40.90 -5.56 -52.61
C ALA A 45 39.94 -4.65 -51.81
N GLY A 46 39.05 -3.90 -52.48
CA GLY A 46 38.10 -2.98 -51.85
C GLY A 46 36.87 -3.67 -51.25
N ASP A 47 36.37 -4.72 -51.89
CA ASP A 47 35.15 -5.41 -51.46
C ASP A 47 35.36 -6.31 -50.25
N ALA A 48 36.50 -6.99 -50.13
CA ALA A 48 36.80 -7.80 -48.95
C ALA A 48 37.01 -6.92 -47.71
N ARG A 49 37.68 -5.77 -47.85
CA ARG A 49 37.86 -4.80 -46.74
C ARG A 49 36.54 -4.13 -46.36
N SER A 50 35.68 -3.84 -47.34
CA SER A 50 34.31 -3.34 -47.17
C SER A 50 33.40 -4.36 -46.50
N LEU A 51 33.45 -5.64 -46.91
CA LEU A 51 32.69 -6.74 -46.34
C LEU A 51 33.14 -7.06 -44.91
N VAL A 52 34.45 -7.10 -44.65
CA VAL A 52 35.00 -7.25 -43.30
C VAL A 52 34.60 -6.08 -42.41
N THR A 53 34.59 -4.84 -42.93
CA THR A 53 34.17 -3.67 -42.16
C THR A 53 32.67 -3.69 -41.89
N ARG A 54 31.85 -4.09 -42.87
CA ARG A 54 30.40 -4.29 -42.70
C ARG A 54 30.10 -5.41 -41.71
N LEU A 55 30.82 -6.52 -41.77
CA LEU A 55 30.67 -7.63 -40.83
C LEU A 55 31.11 -7.21 -39.42
N LYS A 56 32.22 -6.48 -39.27
CA LYS A 56 32.64 -5.90 -38.00
C LYS A 56 31.57 -4.95 -37.45
N ASN A 57 31.08 -4.01 -38.26
CA ASN A 57 30.04 -3.07 -37.84
C ASN A 57 28.73 -3.79 -37.48
N LEU A 58 28.36 -4.83 -38.21
CA LEU A 58 27.20 -5.67 -37.90
C LEU A 58 27.40 -6.39 -36.56
N LEU A 59 28.56 -7.01 -36.33
CA LEU A 59 28.88 -7.68 -35.08
C LEU A 59 28.88 -6.69 -33.91
N PHE A 60 29.59 -5.58 -34.03
CA PHE A 60 29.63 -4.53 -33.00
C PHE A 60 28.25 -3.94 -32.73
N GLY A 61 27.49 -3.59 -33.77
CA GLY A 61 26.14 -3.07 -33.64
C GLY A 61 25.20 -4.07 -32.96
N THR A 62 25.25 -5.34 -33.38
CA THR A 62 24.45 -6.42 -32.79
C THR A 62 24.83 -6.64 -31.33
N SER A 63 26.12 -6.71 -31.00
CA SER A 63 26.59 -6.87 -29.62
C SER A 63 26.16 -5.70 -28.74
N LEU A 64 26.26 -4.46 -29.23
CA LEU A 64 25.84 -3.27 -28.49
C LEU A 64 24.33 -3.27 -28.26
N SER A 65 23.52 -3.63 -29.26
CA SER A 65 22.07 -3.75 -29.13
C SER A 65 21.68 -4.86 -28.15
N LEU A 66 22.29 -6.04 -28.24
CA LEU A 66 22.04 -7.14 -27.32
C LEU A 66 22.43 -6.77 -25.88
N PHE A 67 23.57 -6.10 -25.70
CA PHE A 67 23.99 -5.61 -24.40
C PHE A 67 22.97 -4.60 -23.85
N ALA A 68 22.56 -3.59 -24.63
CA ALA A 68 21.58 -2.59 -24.20
C ALA A 68 20.24 -3.23 -23.81
N VAL A 69 19.75 -4.19 -24.60
CA VAL A 69 18.52 -4.94 -24.29
C VAL A 69 18.70 -5.76 -23.01
N PHE A 70 19.79 -6.52 -22.88
CA PHE A 70 20.04 -7.33 -21.69
C PHE A 70 20.17 -6.45 -20.43
N SER A 71 20.92 -5.34 -20.51
CA SER A 71 21.04 -4.36 -19.42
C SER A 71 19.69 -3.77 -19.05
N TYR A 72 18.86 -3.40 -20.03
CA TYR A 72 17.50 -2.92 -19.76
C TYR A 72 16.66 -3.99 -19.06
N LEU A 73 16.65 -5.23 -19.57
CA LEU A 73 15.90 -6.34 -18.98
C LEU A 73 16.38 -6.65 -17.56
N TYR A 74 17.68 -6.61 -17.31
CA TYR A 74 18.28 -6.84 -16.00
C TYR A 74 17.95 -5.71 -15.02
N ILE A 75 18.25 -4.45 -15.36
CA ILE A 75 18.06 -3.28 -14.47
C ILE A 75 16.57 -3.02 -14.18
N THR A 76 15.67 -3.36 -15.10
CA THR A 76 14.23 -3.20 -14.87
C THR A 76 13.58 -4.41 -14.21
N ASN A 77 14.31 -5.49 -13.90
CA ASN A 77 13.76 -6.64 -13.21
C ASN A 77 13.99 -6.50 -11.70
N THR A 78 12.92 -6.47 -10.92
CA THR A 78 13.00 -6.39 -9.44
C THR A 78 13.89 -7.46 -8.81
N ARG A 79 14.03 -8.63 -9.43
CA ARG A 79 14.87 -9.74 -8.95
C ARG A 79 16.38 -9.52 -9.17
N ALA A 80 16.78 -8.47 -9.89
CA ALA A 80 18.19 -8.21 -10.15
C ALA A 80 18.94 -7.85 -8.86
N SER A 81 20.06 -8.54 -8.63
CA SER A 81 20.89 -8.39 -7.43
C SER A 81 21.44 -6.96 -7.26
N VAL A 82 21.64 -6.23 -8.35
CA VAL A 82 22.09 -4.82 -8.33
C VAL A 82 21.23 -3.94 -7.44
N HIS A 83 19.92 -4.18 -7.36
CA HIS A 83 19.03 -3.36 -6.55
C HIS A 83 19.31 -3.49 -5.05
N GLN A 84 19.52 -4.72 -4.58
CA GLN A 84 19.78 -4.99 -3.16
C GLN A 84 21.23 -4.69 -2.78
N TRP A 85 22.18 -5.09 -3.63
CA TRP A 85 23.60 -5.13 -3.28
C TRP A 85 24.40 -3.92 -3.75
N LEU A 86 23.89 -3.14 -4.70
CA LEU A 86 24.53 -1.90 -5.16
C LEU A 86 23.65 -0.68 -4.87
N ALA A 87 22.43 -0.62 -5.39
CA ALA A 87 21.60 0.57 -5.34
C ALA A 87 21.25 0.98 -3.91
N VAL A 88 20.80 0.04 -3.07
CA VAL A 88 20.51 0.33 -1.66
C VAL A 88 21.78 0.81 -0.94
N PRO A 89 22.90 0.06 -0.85
CA PRO A 89 24.12 0.54 -0.21
C PRO A 89 24.62 1.89 -0.74
N ALA A 90 24.58 2.13 -2.06
CA ALA A 90 25.00 3.37 -2.67
C ALA A 90 24.14 4.56 -2.19
N ILE A 91 22.81 4.44 -2.22
CA ILE A 91 21.91 5.49 -1.69
C ILE A 91 22.24 5.79 -0.23
N ARG A 92 22.51 4.77 0.59
CA ARG A 92 22.84 4.99 2.01
C ARG A 92 24.18 5.65 2.23
N TYR A 93 25.15 5.36 1.36
CA TYR A 93 26.48 5.94 1.41
C TYR A 93 26.44 7.42 1.02
N PHE A 94 25.79 7.75 -0.11
CA PHE A 94 25.68 9.12 -0.59
C PHE A 94 24.66 9.97 0.19
N TYR A 95 23.66 9.34 0.81
CA TYR A 95 22.67 9.99 1.67
C TYR A 95 22.65 9.32 3.06
N PRO A 96 23.54 9.77 3.97
CA PRO A 96 23.64 9.23 5.32
C PRO A 96 22.43 9.55 6.21
N ASP A 97 21.74 10.66 5.95
CA ASP A 97 20.44 10.94 6.56
C ASP A 97 19.36 10.00 5.98
N ALA A 98 18.52 9.44 6.86
CA ALA A 98 17.55 8.43 6.44
C ALA A 98 16.32 9.03 5.75
N GLU A 99 15.97 10.29 6.02
CA GLU A 99 14.88 10.99 5.36
C GLU A 99 15.31 11.43 3.96
N ASP A 100 16.52 11.97 3.82
CA ASP A 100 17.07 12.36 2.51
C ASP A 100 17.23 11.15 1.59
N ALA A 101 17.77 10.03 2.10
CA ALA A 101 17.85 8.78 1.36
C ALA A 101 16.47 8.28 0.89
N HIS A 102 15.44 8.45 1.72
CA HIS A 102 14.07 8.10 1.38
C HIS A 102 13.53 8.98 0.24
N HIS A 103 13.70 10.30 0.33
CA HIS A 103 13.28 11.25 -0.71
C HIS A 103 14.00 11.00 -2.04
N VAL A 104 15.31 10.76 -2.02
CA VAL A 104 16.06 10.43 -3.24
C VAL A 104 15.59 9.12 -3.83
N GLY A 105 15.33 8.11 -3.00
CA GLY A 105 14.79 6.83 -3.46
C GLY A 105 13.44 6.97 -4.15
N THR A 106 12.49 7.71 -3.55
CA THR A 106 11.15 7.91 -4.12
C THR A 106 11.19 8.78 -5.37
N GLN A 107 11.98 9.85 -5.39
CA GLN A 107 12.18 10.70 -6.58
C GLN A 107 12.84 9.92 -7.73
N SER A 108 13.82 9.07 -7.42
CA SER A 108 14.45 8.19 -8.42
C SER A 108 13.43 7.22 -9.01
N LEU A 109 12.64 6.55 -8.18
CA LEU A 109 11.57 5.66 -8.67
C LEU A 109 10.55 6.41 -9.53
N LYS A 110 10.14 7.62 -9.14
CA LYS A 110 9.23 8.48 -9.90
C LYS A 110 9.79 8.82 -11.28
N ALA A 111 11.06 9.24 -11.35
CA ALA A 111 11.74 9.57 -12.59
C ALA A 111 11.87 8.33 -13.49
N LEU A 112 12.40 7.23 -12.95
CA LEU A 112 12.54 5.97 -13.70
C LEU A 112 11.20 5.45 -14.21
N TYR A 113 10.11 5.65 -13.44
CA TYR A 113 8.77 5.27 -13.85
C TYR A 113 8.29 6.08 -15.06
N SER A 114 8.45 7.39 -14.98
CA SER A 114 8.07 8.34 -16.04
C SER A 114 8.81 8.09 -17.37
N PHE A 115 10.05 7.58 -17.30
CA PHE A 115 10.85 7.22 -18.49
C PHE A 115 10.67 5.75 -18.94
N GLY A 116 9.83 4.95 -18.29
CA GLY A 116 9.64 3.54 -18.67
C GLY A 116 10.84 2.63 -18.39
N ILE A 117 11.77 3.05 -17.52
CA ILE A 117 12.99 2.32 -17.12
C ILE A 117 12.99 1.94 -15.63
N HIS A 118 11.83 2.02 -14.96
CA HIS A 118 11.67 1.61 -13.57
C HIS A 118 11.85 0.09 -13.37
N PRO A 119 12.39 -0.33 -12.23
CA PRO A 119 12.28 -1.71 -11.77
C PRO A 119 10.82 -2.12 -11.69
N ARG A 120 10.49 -3.27 -12.26
CA ARG A 120 9.16 -3.86 -12.24
C ARG A 120 9.26 -5.37 -12.11
N GLU A 121 8.26 -5.94 -11.47
CA GLU A 121 8.15 -7.37 -11.42
C GLU A 121 7.78 -7.90 -12.80
N ARG A 122 8.58 -8.84 -13.29
CA ARG A 122 8.32 -9.55 -14.54
C ARG A 122 7.82 -10.95 -14.22
N ASN A 123 6.71 -11.34 -14.84
CA ASN A 123 6.19 -12.70 -14.74
C ASN A 123 7.16 -13.65 -15.44
N SER A 124 7.80 -14.52 -14.66
CA SER A 124 8.58 -15.63 -15.21
C SER A 124 7.62 -16.78 -15.49
N LYS A 125 6.94 -16.74 -16.64
CA LYS A 125 6.13 -17.90 -17.09
C LYS A 125 6.99 -19.16 -17.33
N SER A 126 8.32 -19.04 -17.35
CA SER A 126 9.22 -20.14 -17.75
C SER A 126 10.23 -20.60 -16.69
N GLN A 127 10.28 -20.01 -15.48
CA GLN A 127 11.28 -20.41 -14.45
C GLN A 127 10.76 -20.41 -13.01
N ASP A 128 9.51 -20.05 -12.74
CA ASP A 128 8.99 -20.14 -11.38
C ASP A 128 8.60 -21.59 -11.07
N LEU A 129 9.12 -22.12 -9.96
CA LEU A 129 8.80 -23.42 -9.38
C LEU A 129 7.27 -23.68 -9.45
N LYS A 130 6.86 -24.75 -10.16
CA LYS A 130 5.51 -25.32 -10.29
C LYS A 130 4.36 -24.41 -9.81
N ASP A 131 3.59 -23.78 -10.70
CA ASP A 131 2.18 -23.36 -10.57
C ASP A 131 1.57 -22.97 -9.18
N VAL A 132 2.37 -22.54 -8.19
CA VAL A 132 1.84 -22.13 -6.89
C VAL A 132 1.21 -20.76 -7.06
N ASP A 133 -0.12 -20.78 -7.12
CA ASP A 133 -0.94 -19.58 -7.08
C ASP A 133 -0.91 -19.00 -5.66
N LEU A 134 -0.38 -17.77 -5.54
CA LEU A 134 -0.43 -17.00 -4.30
C LEU A 134 -1.70 -16.14 -4.21
N GLY A 135 -2.59 -16.21 -5.20
CA GLY A 135 -3.79 -15.40 -5.25
C GLY A 135 -4.68 -15.59 -4.03
N VAL A 136 -5.24 -14.48 -3.53
CA VAL A 136 -6.14 -14.47 -2.36
C VAL A 136 -7.34 -13.56 -2.64
N THR A 137 -8.48 -13.87 -2.04
CA THR A 137 -9.66 -12.99 -2.14
C THR A 137 -9.72 -12.07 -0.93
N VAL A 138 -9.76 -10.76 -1.17
CA VAL A 138 -9.88 -9.72 -0.14
C VAL A 138 -11.01 -8.78 -0.54
N PHE A 139 -12.00 -8.60 0.35
CA PHE A 139 -13.20 -7.79 0.07
C PHE A 139 -13.95 -8.17 -1.22
N GLY A 140 -13.94 -9.46 -1.56
CA GLY A 140 -14.54 -9.99 -2.81
C GLY A 140 -13.68 -9.80 -4.06
N GLN A 141 -12.49 -9.20 -3.96
CA GLN A 141 -11.55 -9.01 -5.07
C GLN A 141 -10.44 -10.06 -5.02
N ARG A 142 -10.19 -10.77 -6.13
CA ARG A 142 -9.04 -11.69 -6.23
C ARG A 142 -7.77 -10.89 -6.48
N LEU A 143 -6.91 -10.85 -5.48
CA LEU A 143 -5.57 -10.25 -5.54
C LEU A 143 -4.55 -11.22 -6.13
N GLN A 144 -3.52 -10.68 -6.79
CA GLN A 144 -2.44 -11.47 -7.38
C GLN A 144 -1.55 -12.17 -6.33
N ASN A 145 -1.52 -11.67 -5.10
CA ASN A 145 -0.74 -12.19 -3.98
C ASN A 145 -1.20 -11.51 -2.66
N PRO A 146 -0.85 -12.03 -1.48
CA PRO A 146 -1.27 -11.47 -0.20
C PRO A 146 -0.25 -10.47 0.37
N ILE A 147 0.63 -9.88 -0.46
CA ILE A 147 1.67 -8.96 0.00
C ILE A 147 1.26 -7.51 -0.30
N GLY A 148 1.38 -6.66 0.72
CA GLY A 148 1.16 -5.22 0.59
C GLY A 148 2.36 -4.37 1.04
N THR A 149 2.40 -3.10 0.67
CA THR A 149 3.29 -2.11 1.29
C THR A 149 2.51 -1.29 2.30
N SER A 150 3.07 -1.10 3.50
CA SER A 150 2.43 -0.28 4.53
C SER A 150 2.59 1.22 4.26
N ALA A 151 1.71 2.04 4.83
CA ALA A 151 1.77 3.50 4.73
C ALA A 151 3.12 4.09 5.15
N GLY A 152 3.39 5.29 4.64
CA GLY A 152 4.56 6.09 4.98
C GLY A 152 5.74 5.92 4.02
N ILE A 153 5.68 5.00 3.06
CA ILE A 153 6.64 4.92 1.94
C ILE A 153 6.32 5.99 0.92
N ASP A 154 5.04 6.15 0.58
CA ASP A 154 4.55 7.22 -0.28
C ASP A 154 3.48 8.02 0.47
N LYS A 155 3.94 9.02 1.22
CA LYS A 155 3.07 9.85 2.07
C LYS A 155 2.17 10.79 1.29
N LEU A 156 2.54 11.11 0.06
CA LEU A 156 1.93 12.16 -0.76
C LEU A 156 1.21 11.61 -1.99
N ALA A 157 1.17 10.29 -2.16
CA ALA A 157 0.66 9.59 -3.33
C ALA A 157 1.35 10.02 -4.65
N GLU A 158 2.67 10.14 -4.62
CA GLU A 158 3.47 10.54 -5.79
C GLU A 158 3.90 9.38 -6.67
N ILE A 159 3.99 8.17 -6.12
CA ILE A 159 4.52 6.98 -6.79
C ILE A 159 3.68 5.70 -6.59
N PRO A 160 2.33 5.74 -6.46
CA PRO A 160 1.54 4.53 -6.25
C PRO A 160 1.76 3.50 -7.37
N ASP A 161 1.82 3.94 -8.64
CA ASP A 161 2.05 3.06 -9.78
C ASP A 161 3.42 2.40 -9.77
N ALA A 162 4.46 3.16 -9.42
CA ALA A 162 5.81 2.63 -9.34
C ALA A 162 5.89 1.58 -8.22
N LEU A 163 5.24 1.81 -7.08
CA LEU A 163 5.17 0.83 -5.98
C LEU A 163 4.36 -0.41 -6.36
N LEU A 164 3.21 -0.25 -7.02
CA LEU A 164 2.41 -1.37 -7.54
C LEU A 164 3.22 -2.20 -8.54
N ALA A 165 4.03 -1.57 -9.39
CA ALA A 165 4.88 -2.24 -10.36
C ALA A 165 5.98 -3.13 -9.72
N LEU A 166 6.34 -2.90 -8.45
CA LEU A 166 7.33 -3.72 -7.73
C LEU A 166 6.83 -5.13 -7.36
N GLY A 167 5.53 -5.41 -7.57
CA GLY A 167 4.91 -6.72 -7.33
C GLY A 167 3.95 -6.88 -6.14
N PRO A 168 3.79 -5.94 -5.18
CA PRO A 168 2.76 -6.10 -4.14
C PRO A 168 1.37 -5.97 -4.76
N ALA A 169 0.39 -6.67 -4.20
CA ALA A 169 -1.00 -6.54 -4.61
C ALA A 169 -1.71 -5.36 -3.93
N ILE A 170 -1.20 -4.89 -2.79
CA ILE A 170 -1.73 -3.70 -2.11
C ILE A 170 -0.63 -2.67 -1.91
N VAL A 171 -0.93 -1.41 -2.23
CA VAL A 171 -0.09 -0.27 -1.84
C VAL A 171 -0.89 0.65 -0.93
N GLU A 172 -0.38 0.94 0.26
CA GLU A 172 -0.96 1.92 1.17
C GLU A 172 -0.17 3.24 1.10
N VAL A 173 -0.84 4.32 0.67
CA VAL A 173 -0.29 5.70 0.63
C VAL A 173 -0.80 6.51 1.84
N GLY A 174 -0.15 7.64 2.16
CA GLY A 174 -0.52 8.51 3.28
C GLY A 174 0.32 8.31 4.55
N GLY A 175 -0.06 8.80 5.74
CA GLY A 175 -1.36 9.34 6.16
C GLY A 175 -1.63 10.81 5.85
N ALA A 176 -2.66 11.05 5.03
CA ALA A 176 -3.15 12.38 4.71
C ALA A 176 -3.88 13.01 5.90
N THR A 177 -3.64 14.29 6.11
CA THR A 177 -4.36 15.14 7.07
C THR A 177 -5.27 16.10 6.31
N PRO A 178 -6.30 16.71 6.94
CA PRO A 178 -7.16 17.68 6.25
C PRO A 178 -6.34 18.81 5.60
N PHE A 179 -5.53 19.47 6.42
CA PHE A 179 -4.68 20.59 6.02
C PHE A 179 -3.20 20.19 6.00
N PRO A 180 -2.36 20.91 5.23
CA PRO A 180 -0.91 20.71 5.24
C PRO A 180 -0.30 20.83 6.64
N GLN A 181 0.72 20.01 6.91
CA GLN A 181 1.57 20.12 8.09
C GLN A 181 2.94 19.50 7.83
N ASP A 182 3.99 20.14 8.34
CA ASP A 182 5.37 19.70 8.11
C ASP A 182 5.76 18.43 8.87
N GLY A 183 5.01 18.09 9.93
CA GLY A 183 5.34 17.04 10.89
C GLY A 183 6.22 17.54 12.04
N ASN A 184 6.95 16.65 12.70
CA ASN A 184 7.89 17.02 13.76
C ASN A 184 9.25 17.47 13.18
N PRO A 185 10.06 18.24 13.93
CA PRO A 185 11.37 18.70 13.48
C PRO A 185 12.33 17.58 13.07
N LYS A 186 13.21 17.85 12.10
CA LYS A 186 14.29 16.95 11.69
C LYS A 186 15.50 17.05 12.64
N PRO A 187 16.33 15.99 12.77
CA PRO A 187 16.17 14.65 12.20
C PRO A 187 15.07 13.87 12.92
N ARG A 188 14.35 13.03 12.16
CA ARG A 188 13.13 12.34 12.64
C ARG A 188 12.95 10.92 12.12
N VAL A 189 13.95 10.38 11.42
CA VAL A 189 14.03 8.97 11.08
C VAL A 189 15.49 8.54 11.20
N PHE A 190 15.68 7.41 11.85
CA PHE A 190 16.99 6.90 12.23
C PHE A 190 17.07 5.44 11.85
N ARG A 191 18.23 5.03 11.36
CA ARG A 191 18.53 3.64 10.99
C ARG A 191 19.32 2.99 12.12
N LEU A 192 18.99 1.73 12.41
CA LEU A 192 19.87 0.81 13.14
C LEU A 192 20.29 -0.30 12.16
N PRO A 193 21.35 -0.07 11.35
CA PRO A 193 21.72 -0.98 10.29
C PRO A 193 22.05 -2.40 10.77
N SER A 194 22.69 -2.54 11.94
CA SER A 194 23.03 -3.87 12.49
C SER A 194 21.79 -4.72 12.74
N GLN A 195 20.65 -4.09 13.01
CA GLN A 195 19.38 -4.73 13.33
C GLN A 195 18.37 -4.71 12.19
N LYS A 196 18.74 -4.11 11.04
CA LYS A 196 17.82 -3.81 9.95
C LYS A 196 16.53 -3.12 10.45
N ALA A 197 16.68 -2.20 11.39
CA ALA A 197 15.56 -1.53 12.07
C ALA A 197 15.56 -0.02 11.81
N LEU A 198 14.43 0.62 12.13
CA LEU A 198 14.22 2.06 12.05
C LEU A 198 13.52 2.57 13.30
N ILE A 199 13.90 3.76 13.74
CA ILE A 199 13.13 4.58 14.69
C ILE A 199 12.69 5.83 13.95
N ASN A 200 11.42 6.23 14.07
CA ASN A 200 10.94 7.46 13.45
C ASN A 200 9.95 8.21 14.31
N ARG A 201 9.97 9.54 14.17
CA ARG A 201 9.08 10.49 14.83
C ARG A 201 8.50 11.51 13.84
N TYR A 202 8.12 11.08 12.65
CA TYR A 202 7.67 11.99 11.57
C TYR A 202 6.53 12.95 11.97
N GLY A 203 5.56 12.49 12.75
CA GLY A 203 4.42 13.33 13.16
C GLY A 203 3.44 13.67 12.04
N LEU A 204 3.16 12.71 11.13
CA LEU A 204 2.19 12.85 10.04
C LEU A 204 2.45 14.06 9.12
N ASN A 205 3.66 14.18 8.58
CA ASN A 205 3.95 15.19 7.57
C ASN A 205 3.13 14.95 6.29
N SER A 206 2.40 15.96 5.83
CA SER A 206 1.34 15.85 4.82
C SER A 206 1.14 17.20 4.11
N LEU A 207 0.79 17.18 2.83
CA LEU A 207 0.42 18.38 2.07
C LEU A 207 -1.11 18.62 2.03
N GLY A 208 -1.88 17.88 2.83
CA GLY A 208 -3.33 18.00 2.89
C GLY A 208 -4.08 17.00 2.00
N ALA A 209 -5.32 16.70 2.36
CA ALA A 209 -6.15 15.71 1.67
C ALA A 209 -6.53 16.14 0.25
N GLU A 210 -6.81 17.43 0.04
CA GLU A 210 -7.13 17.98 -1.28
C GLU A 210 -5.95 17.89 -2.26
N ASP A 211 -4.73 18.12 -1.77
CA ASP A 211 -3.50 18.05 -2.56
C ASP A 211 -3.25 16.60 -3.03
N MET A 212 -3.43 15.62 -2.14
CA MET A 212 -3.39 14.21 -2.48
C MET A 212 -4.52 13.82 -3.45
N ALA A 213 -5.75 14.29 -3.23
CA ALA A 213 -6.89 14.04 -4.10
C ALA A 213 -6.65 14.59 -5.52
N ARG A 214 -5.95 15.72 -5.67
CA ARG A 214 -5.54 16.27 -6.98
C ARG A 214 -4.63 15.30 -7.73
N ARG A 215 -3.61 14.73 -7.06
CA ARG A 215 -2.69 13.75 -7.69
C ARG A 215 -3.39 12.47 -8.06
N LEU A 216 -4.21 11.92 -7.16
CA LEU A 216 -4.95 10.70 -7.43
C LEU A 216 -5.98 10.87 -8.55
N ARG A 217 -6.64 12.03 -8.63
CA ARG A 217 -7.51 12.40 -9.75
C ARG A 217 -6.76 12.45 -11.07
N GLU A 218 -5.58 13.08 -11.08
CA GLU A 218 -4.77 13.15 -12.30
C GLU A 218 -4.34 11.76 -12.77
N ARG A 219 -3.98 10.89 -11.82
CA ARG A 219 -3.67 9.49 -12.11
C ARG A 219 -4.83 8.76 -12.79
N VAL A 220 -6.06 8.94 -12.30
CA VAL A 220 -7.26 8.37 -12.95
C VAL A 220 -7.48 8.96 -14.35
N ARG A 221 -7.28 10.27 -14.53
CA ARG A 221 -7.42 10.94 -15.84
C ARG A 221 -6.42 10.44 -16.87
N LEU A 222 -5.16 10.31 -16.47
CA LEU A 222 -4.10 9.78 -17.33
C LEU A 222 -4.39 8.32 -17.70
N PHE A 223 -4.85 7.51 -16.75
CA PHE A 223 -5.29 6.14 -17.03
C PHE A 223 -6.46 6.10 -18.02
N ALA A 224 -7.47 6.95 -17.83
CA ALA A 224 -8.62 7.04 -18.73
C ALA A 224 -8.18 7.37 -20.16
N TYR A 225 -7.31 8.37 -20.31
CA TYR A 225 -6.75 8.79 -21.58
C TYR A 225 -5.94 7.67 -22.26
N HIS A 226 -5.00 7.04 -21.54
CA HIS A 226 -4.14 6.00 -22.09
C HIS A 226 -4.88 4.72 -22.49
N ASN A 227 -6.05 4.47 -21.91
CA ASN A 227 -6.90 3.32 -22.23
C ASN A 227 -8.07 3.68 -23.17
N GLY A 228 -8.08 4.87 -23.78
CA GLY A 228 -9.03 5.23 -24.82
C GLY A 228 -10.42 5.64 -24.33
N TYR A 229 -10.60 5.93 -23.04
CA TYR A 229 -11.87 6.41 -22.49
C TYR A 229 -12.12 7.91 -22.75
N GLY A 230 -11.14 8.62 -23.30
CA GLY A 230 -11.22 10.04 -23.63
C GLY A 230 -10.62 10.95 -22.56
N ILE A 231 -11.02 12.23 -22.59
CA ILE A 231 -10.55 13.29 -21.70
C ILE A 231 -11.78 13.93 -21.04
N GLY A 232 -11.66 14.35 -19.78
CA GLY A 232 -12.70 15.08 -19.06
C GLY A 232 -13.36 14.28 -17.95
N GLN A 233 -14.48 14.79 -17.45
CA GLN A 233 -15.19 14.22 -16.31
C GLN A 233 -15.85 12.88 -16.67
N ASP A 234 -16.49 12.77 -17.83
CA ASP A 234 -17.17 11.54 -18.25
C ASP A 234 -16.19 10.35 -18.35
N ALA A 235 -15.00 10.59 -18.91
CA ALA A 235 -13.93 9.58 -18.99
C ALA A 235 -13.45 9.14 -17.59
N GLN A 236 -13.33 10.09 -16.66
CA GLN A 236 -13.00 9.81 -15.26
C GLN A 236 -14.11 8.99 -14.59
N ASP A 237 -15.38 9.35 -14.80
CA ASP A 237 -16.52 8.70 -14.17
C ASP A 237 -16.69 7.26 -14.68
N ILE A 238 -16.39 6.98 -15.96
CA ILE A 238 -16.34 5.61 -16.49
C ILE A 238 -15.35 4.77 -15.68
N VAL A 239 -14.13 5.26 -15.47
CA VAL A 239 -13.10 4.54 -14.72
C VAL A 239 -13.52 4.36 -13.25
N LEU A 240 -13.94 5.43 -12.58
CA LEU A 240 -14.31 5.42 -11.16
C LEU A 240 -15.53 4.54 -10.85
N ASN A 241 -16.39 4.30 -11.83
CA ASN A 241 -17.56 3.43 -11.72
C ASN A 241 -17.33 2.00 -12.25
N GLY A 242 -16.06 1.63 -12.49
CA GLY A 242 -15.66 0.27 -12.82
C GLY A 242 -15.79 -0.10 -14.30
N GLY A 243 -16.06 0.86 -15.20
CA GLY A 243 -16.11 0.63 -16.64
C GLY A 243 -14.78 0.13 -17.22
N ALA A 244 -13.67 0.34 -16.51
CA ALA A 244 -12.35 -0.15 -16.90
C ALA A 244 -12.04 -1.60 -16.50
N GLY A 245 -12.92 -2.29 -15.77
CA GLY A 245 -12.70 -3.68 -15.35
C GLY A 245 -11.56 -3.88 -14.34
N VAL A 246 -11.04 -2.79 -13.75
CA VAL A 246 -10.00 -2.81 -12.72
C VAL A 246 -10.47 -2.05 -11.48
N PRO A 247 -9.93 -2.34 -10.29
CA PRO A 247 -10.22 -1.55 -9.10
C PRO A 247 -9.83 -0.08 -9.33
N PRO A 248 -10.76 0.87 -9.15
CA PRO A 248 -10.57 2.27 -9.55
C PRO A 248 -9.54 3.03 -8.70
N GLY A 249 -9.19 2.52 -7.52
CA GLY A 249 -8.06 3.03 -6.75
C GLY A 249 -6.73 2.57 -7.33
N SER A 250 -6.53 1.27 -7.51
CA SER A 250 -5.26 0.71 -7.99
C SER A 250 -5.04 0.86 -9.49
N LEU A 251 -6.10 0.96 -10.28
CA LEU A 251 -6.07 0.98 -11.75
C LEU A 251 -5.34 -0.22 -12.36
N VAL A 252 -5.18 -1.31 -11.61
CA VAL A 252 -4.45 -2.51 -12.02
C VAL A 252 -5.22 -3.73 -11.57
N GLU A 253 -5.47 -4.65 -12.50
CA GLU A 253 -6.15 -5.91 -12.23
C GLU A 253 -5.45 -6.72 -11.12
N GLY A 254 -6.25 -7.24 -10.18
CA GLY A 254 -5.77 -8.03 -9.05
C GLY A 254 -4.89 -7.25 -8.06
N LYS A 255 -5.02 -5.92 -8.03
CA LYS A 255 -4.37 -5.05 -7.05
C LYS A 255 -5.34 -4.04 -6.46
N MET A 256 -5.05 -3.52 -5.28
CA MET A 256 -5.84 -2.48 -4.60
C MET A 256 -4.95 -1.34 -4.09
N LEU A 257 -5.47 -0.11 -4.14
CA LEU A 257 -4.86 1.06 -3.51
C LEU A 257 -5.56 1.37 -2.20
N ALA A 258 -4.79 1.36 -1.12
CA ALA A 258 -5.21 1.82 0.18
C ALA A 258 -4.75 3.27 0.40
N VAL A 259 -5.63 4.13 0.89
CA VAL A 259 -5.35 5.55 1.19
C VAL A 259 -5.56 5.78 2.67
N GLN A 260 -4.47 6.08 3.38
CA GLN A 260 -4.50 6.32 4.81
C GLN A 260 -4.83 7.79 5.12
N VAL A 261 -5.72 7.99 6.08
CA VAL A 261 -6.16 9.30 6.59
C VAL A 261 -5.89 9.41 8.09
N ALA A 262 -5.66 10.63 8.55
CA ALA A 262 -5.38 10.98 9.93
C ALA A 262 -5.90 12.39 10.25
N LYS A 263 -5.97 12.73 11.53
CA LYS A 263 -6.27 14.11 11.98
C LYS A 263 -5.07 15.04 11.86
N ASN A 264 -5.31 16.35 11.83
CA ASN A 264 -4.24 17.33 11.98
C ASN A 264 -3.68 17.33 13.42
N LYS A 265 -2.39 17.69 13.56
CA LYS A 265 -1.73 17.80 14.88
C LYS A 265 -2.36 18.87 15.77
N SER A 266 -2.87 19.96 15.17
CA SER A 266 -3.50 21.08 15.86
C SER A 266 -4.89 20.76 16.42
N THR A 267 -5.55 19.72 15.92
CA THR A 267 -6.88 19.29 16.38
C THR A 267 -6.73 18.62 17.75
N LYS A 268 -7.39 19.18 18.77
CA LYS A 268 -7.33 18.70 20.15
C LYS A 268 -7.94 17.30 20.27
N ASP A 269 -7.31 16.44 21.06
CA ASP A 269 -7.68 15.02 21.16
C ASP A 269 -8.98 14.82 21.96
N GLU A 270 -9.31 15.77 22.85
CA GLU A 270 -10.51 15.75 23.68
C GLU A 270 -11.77 16.15 22.89
N ASP A 271 -11.62 16.87 21.77
CA ASP A 271 -12.70 17.28 20.90
C ASP A 271 -12.97 16.20 19.84
N ILE A 272 -13.68 15.14 20.26
CA ILE A 272 -13.99 13.99 19.41
C ILE A 272 -14.76 14.40 18.15
N GLU A 273 -15.58 15.45 18.21
CA GLU A 273 -16.33 15.94 17.05
C GLU A 273 -15.42 16.67 16.05
N ALA A 274 -14.44 17.46 16.51
CA ALA A 274 -13.41 18.01 15.63
C ALA A 274 -12.52 16.91 15.03
N VAL A 275 -12.10 15.93 15.83
CA VAL A 275 -11.33 14.78 15.34
C VAL A 275 -12.11 14.01 14.27
N LYS A 276 -13.40 13.73 14.51
CA LYS A 276 -14.29 13.09 13.54
C LYS A 276 -14.40 13.92 12.26
N ARG A 277 -14.56 15.24 12.36
CA ARG A 277 -14.61 16.15 11.20
C ARG A 277 -13.33 16.08 10.37
N ASP A 278 -12.15 16.03 10.99
CA ASP A 278 -10.88 15.87 10.27
C ASP A 278 -10.87 14.58 9.43
N TYR A 279 -11.23 13.45 10.02
CA TYR A 279 -11.27 12.18 9.30
C TYR A 279 -12.31 12.18 8.17
N VAL A 280 -13.52 12.67 8.45
CA VAL A 280 -14.59 12.77 7.46
C VAL A 280 -14.19 13.66 6.29
N PHE A 281 -13.59 14.83 6.56
CA PHE A 281 -13.10 15.71 5.50
C PHE A 281 -12.08 15.00 4.59
N CYS A 282 -11.10 14.30 5.17
CA CYS A 282 -10.15 13.53 4.39
C CYS A 282 -10.83 12.46 3.52
N VAL A 283 -11.81 11.75 4.09
CA VAL A 283 -12.58 10.72 3.39
C VAL A 283 -13.37 11.31 2.22
N GLU A 284 -14.06 12.44 2.41
CA GLU A 284 -14.81 13.10 1.33
C GLU A 284 -13.92 13.46 0.14
N GLN A 285 -12.68 13.89 0.39
CA GLN A 285 -11.72 14.21 -0.66
C GLN A 285 -11.13 12.97 -1.36
N LEU A 286 -10.88 11.89 -0.59
CA LEU A 286 -10.04 10.78 -1.03
C LEU A 286 -10.81 9.50 -1.39
N ALA A 287 -12.02 9.31 -0.86
CA ALA A 287 -12.88 8.17 -1.15
C ALA A 287 -13.09 7.91 -2.65
N PRO A 288 -13.22 8.94 -3.53
CA PRO A 288 -13.36 8.69 -4.96
C PRO A 288 -12.19 7.90 -5.57
N TYR A 289 -10.99 7.98 -4.99
CA TYR A 289 -9.77 7.45 -5.59
C TYR A 289 -9.14 6.29 -4.81
N ALA A 290 -9.83 5.77 -3.79
CA ALA A 290 -9.36 4.65 -2.99
C ALA A 290 -10.15 3.37 -3.32
N ASP A 291 -9.52 2.22 -3.18
CA ASP A 291 -10.21 0.93 -3.02
C ASP A 291 -10.43 0.64 -1.53
N ILE A 292 -9.48 1.05 -0.70
CA ILE A 292 -9.51 0.91 0.77
C ILE A 292 -9.15 2.27 1.40
N LEU A 293 -9.98 2.77 2.31
CA LEU A 293 -9.68 3.88 3.19
C LEU A 293 -9.15 3.34 4.53
N VAL A 294 -8.05 3.89 5.02
CA VAL A 294 -7.42 3.45 6.27
C VAL A 294 -7.42 4.57 7.30
N VAL A 295 -8.14 4.39 8.40
CA VAL A 295 -8.19 5.32 9.53
C VAL A 295 -7.00 5.06 10.45
N ASN A 296 -6.05 6.00 10.55
CA ASN A 296 -4.89 5.85 11.40
C ASN A 296 -5.07 6.49 12.78
N VAL A 297 -5.35 5.67 13.79
CA VAL A 297 -5.44 6.06 15.21
C VAL A 297 -4.22 5.60 16.04
N SER A 298 -3.15 5.17 15.39
CA SER A 298 -2.08 4.37 16.03
C SER A 298 -0.67 4.96 15.98
N SER A 299 -0.48 6.10 15.30
CA SER A 299 0.82 6.79 15.26
C SER A 299 1.31 7.14 16.68
N PRO A 300 2.51 6.69 17.09
CA PRO A 300 3.12 7.10 18.36
C PRO A 300 3.63 8.54 18.35
N ASN A 301 3.68 9.16 17.18
CA ASN A 301 4.43 10.38 16.90
C ASN A 301 3.56 11.65 16.86
N THR A 302 2.25 11.45 17.02
CA THR A 302 1.26 12.51 17.16
C THR A 302 0.74 12.41 18.60
N PRO A 303 0.98 13.41 19.46
CA PRO A 303 0.51 13.39 20.84
C PRO A 303 -0.98 13.03 20.93
N GLY A 304 -1.31 12.22 21.93
CA GLY A 304 -2.66 11.75 22.29
C GLY A 304 -3.46 10.97 21.23
N LEU A 305 -2.98 10.81 19.99
CA LEU A 305 -3.69 10.08 18.93
C LEU A 305 -4.08 8.64 19.34
N ARG A 306 -3.20 7.95 20.09
CA ARG A 306 -3.48 6.58 20.56
C ARG A 306 -4.59 6.48 21.60
N THR A 307 -4.88 7.58 22.31
CA THR A 307 -5.97 7.61 23.30
C THR A 307 -7.35 7.54 22.65
N LEU A 308 -7.42 7.81 21.34
CA LEU A 308 -8.61 7.64 20.51
C LEU A 308 -8.99 6.18 20.28
N GLN A 309 -8.13 5.22 20.63
CA GLN A 309 -8.42 3.78 20.49
C GLN A 309 -9.35 3.23 21.59
N ARG A 310 -9.79 4.09 22.53
CA ARG A 310 -10.85 3.72 23.49
C ARG A 310 -12.18 3.52 22.76
N VAL A 311 -13.02 2.64 23.27
CA VAL A 311 -14.26 2.17 22.61
C VAL A 311 -15.14 3.31 22.10
N GLU A 312 -15.52 4.24 22.97
CA GLU A 312 -16.48 5.29 22.62
C GLU A 312 -15.93 6.30 21.60
N PRO A 313 -14.72 6.89 21.79
CA PRO A 313 -14.14 7.79 20.80
C PRO A 313 -13.92 7.11 19.46
N LEU A 314 -13.39 5.88 19.48
CA LEU A 314 -13.11 5.11 18.28
C LEU A 314 -14.39 4.82 17.50
N THR A 315 -15.44 4.36 18.19
CA THR A 315 -16.74 4.05 17.57
C THR A 315 -17.30 5.28 16.86
N ARG A 316 -17.36 6.45 17.53
CA ARG A 316 -17.90 7.69 16.94
C ARG A 316 -17.11 8.17 15.72
N ILE A 317 -15.79 8.10 15.78
CA ILE A 317 -14.93 8.49 14.65
C ILE A 317 -15.19 7.55 13.46
N LEU A 318 -15.19 6.23 13.71
CA LEU A 318 -15.36 5.23 12.66
C LEU A 318 -16.77 5.26 12.04
N GLU A 319 -17.82 5.50 12.82
CA GLU A 319 -19.19 5.67 12.29
C GLU A 319 -19.27 6.84 11.30
N GLY A 320 -18.65 7.98 11.64
CA GLY A 320 -18.58 9.14 10.73
C GLY A 320 -17.82 8.82 9.44
N VAL A 321 -16.66 8.17 9.55
CA VAL A 321 -15.85 7.74 8.40
C VAL A 321 -16.61 6.76 7.51
N VAL A 322 -17.25 5.73 8.09
CA VAL A 322 -18.00 4.72 7.35
C VAL A 322 -19.20 5.36 6.65
N GLY A 323 -19.90 6.29 7.31
CA GLY A 323 -20.96 7.09 6.69
C GLY A 323 -20.46 7.86 5.46
N ALA A 324 -19.35 8.61 5.60
CA ALA A 324 -18.76 9.38 4.51
C ALA A 324 -18.22 8.50 3.36
N ALA A 325 -17.61 7.35 3.69
CA ALA A 325 -17.14 6.41 2.68
C ALA A 325 -18.29 5.79 1.87
N ARG A 326 -19.43 5.51 2.52
CA ARG A 326 -20.63 4.97 1.87
C ARG A 326 -21.38 6.03 1.03
N SER A 327 -21.29 7.31 1.38
CA SER A 327 -21.95 8.40 0.65
C SER A 327 -21.22 8.83 -0.62
N VAL A 328 -19.98 8.39 -0.85
CA VAL A 328 -19.20 8.76 -2.05
C VAL A 328 -19.95 8.44 -3.34
N ASN A 329 -19.92 9.34 -4.32
CA ASN A 329 -20.55 9.13 -5.63
C ASN A 329 -19.74 8.17 -6.52
N ARG A 330 -19.76 6.87 -6.18
CA ARG A 330 -19.21 5.76 -6.98
C ARG A 330 -20.12 4.55 -6.88
N LYS A 331 -20.19 3.75 -7.96
CA LYS A 331 -20.92 2.48 -8.01
C LYS A 331 -20.42 1.50 -6.94
N THR A 332 -19.10 1.29 -6.90
CA THR A 332 -18.45 0.47 -5.87
C THR A 332 -17.84 1.38 -4.81
N LYS A 333 -18.28 1.23 -3.57
CA LYS A 333 -17.79 2.03 -2.43
C LYS A 333 -16.43 1.52 -1.96
N PRO A 334 -15.51 2.40 -1.51
CA PRO A 334 -14.27 1.96 -0.89
C PRO A 334 -14.56 1.25 0.43
N ARG A 335 -13.72 0.27 0.76
CA ARG A 335 -13.75 -0.42 2.05
C ARG A 335 -13.08 0.43 3.11
N VAL A 336 -13.55 0.38 4.35
CA VAL A 336 -12.96 1.12 5.47
C VAL A 336 -12.22 0.15 6.38
N MET A 337 -10.98 0.48 6.71
CA MET A 337 -10.18 -0.23 7.69
C MET A 337 -9.66 0.73 8.77
N VAL A 338 -9.41 0.22 9.96
CA VAL A 338 -8.75 0.97 11.05
C VAL A 338 -7.36 0.40 11.31
N LYS A 339 -6.35 1.25 11.48
CA LYS A 339 -4.98 0.83 11.79
C LYS A 339 -4.65 1.06 13.26
N VAL A 340 -4.34 -0.01 13.97
CA VAL A 340 -4.25 -0.04 15.43
C VAL A 340 -2.80 -0.21 15.91
N SER A 341 -2.53 0.30 17.11
CA SER A 341 -1.20 0.31 17.70
C SER A 341 -0.84 -1.08 18.21
N PRO A 342 0.42 -1.54 18.04
CA PRO A 342 0.85 -2.77 18.70
C PRO A 342 0.97 -2.57 20.22
N ASP A 343 0.95 -1.31 20.67
CA ASP A 343 1.06 -0.95 22.08
C ASP A 343 -0.25 -1.04 22.88
N GLU A 344 -1.40 -1.26 22.23
CA GLU A 344 -2.65 -1.62 22.92
C GLU A 344 -2.79 -3.15 22.88
N ASP A 345 -2.13 -3.83 23.83
CA ASP A 345 -2.04 -5.29 23.85
C ASP A 345 -2.64 -5.93 25.11
N GLN A 346 -3.37 -5.19 25.94
CA GLN A 346 -4.18 -5.78 27.01
C GLN A 346 -5.49 -6.31 26.43
N ASP A 347 -6.00 -7.44 26.95
CA ASP A 347 -7.21 -8.09 26.40
C ASP A 347 -8.40 -7.13 26.36
N VAL A 348 -8.67 -6.40 27.45
CA VAL A 348 -9.75 -5.38 27.54
C VAL A 348 -9.63 -4.29 26.47
N GLN A 349 -8.41 -3.88 26.13
CA GLN A 349 -8.20 -2.86 25.10
C GLN A 349 -8.49 -3.41 23.70
N ILE A 350 -8.03 -4.63 23.41
CA ILE A 350 -8.30 -5.29 22.12
C ILE A 350 -9.80 -5.57 21.97
N GLU A 351 -10.45 -6.09 23.01
CA GLU A 351 -11.90 -6.32 23.05
C GLU A 351 -12.66 -5.03 22.73
N GLY A 352 -12.30 -3.93 23.37
CA GLY A 352 -12.90 -2.63 23.11
C GLY A 352 -12.71 -2.11 21.68
N ILE A 353 -11.54 -2.37 21.07
CA ILE A 353 -11.28 -2.03 19.67
C ILE A 353 -12.11 -2.91 18.73
N VAL A 354 -12.20 -4.21 19.00
CA VAL A 354 -13.01 -5.17 18.22
C VAL A 354 -14.49 -4.81 18.29
N GLU A 355 -14.98 -4.42 19.47
CA GLU A 355 -16.32 -3.88 19.67
C GLU A 355 -16.56 -2.63 18.80
N ALA A 356 -15.64 -1.67 18.81
CA ALA A 356 -15.75 -0.47 17.98
C ALA A 356 -15.77 -0.79 16.47
N ILE A 357 -14.96 -1.76 16.01
CA ILE A 357 -14.94 -2.22 14.62
C ILE A 357 -16.31 -2.77 14.20
N TRP A 358 -16.92 -3.60 15.04
CA TRP A 358 -18.24 -4.17 14.76
C TRP A 358 -19.33 -3.11 14.77
N ARG A 359 -19.40 -2.27 15.82
CA ARG A 359 -20.43 -1.24 15.98
C ARG A 359 -20.41 -0.20 14.86
N SER A 360 -19.22 0.23 14.44
CA SER A 360 -19.07 1.26 13.41
C SER A 360 -19.29 0.77 11.98
N GLY A 361 -19.32 -0.56 11.76
CA GLY A 361 -19.47 -1.15 10.42
C GLY A 361 -18.22 -1.08 9.55
N VAL A 362 -17.03 -0.92 10.16
CA VAL A 362 -15.73 -1.03 9.49
C VAL A 362 -15.53 -2.42 8.89
N ASP A 363 -14.92 -2.51 7.71
CA ASP A 363 -14.75 -3.77 6.96
C ASP A 363 -13.56 -4.60 7.46
N GLY A 364 -12.57 -3.98 8.10
CA GLY A 364 -11.40 -4.69 8.62
C GLY A 364 -10.45 -3.87 9.49
N VAL A 365 -9.37 -4.51 9.93
CA VAL A 365 -8.35 -3.91 10.80
C VAL A 365 -6.96 -4.17 10.25
N ILE A 366 -6.09 -3.14 10.32
CA ILE A 366 -4.66 -3.29 10.13
C ILE A 366 -4.02 -3.42 11.51
N VAL A 367 -3.62 -4.64 11.87
CA VAL A 367 -3.00 -4.97 13.15
C VAL A 367 -1.51 -4.64 13.08
N GLY A 368 -1.14 -3.61 13.83
CA GLY A 368 0.23 -3.18 13.99
C GLY A 368 0.51 -1.78 13.45
N ASN A 369 1.58 -1.22 13.97
CA ASN A 369 2.22 0.03 13.62
C ASN A 369 3.61 -0.04 14.28
N THR A 370 4.31 1.08 14.37
CA THR A 370 5.54 1.20 15.15
C THR A 370 5.25 1.17 16.66
N THR A 371 6.23 0.74 17.47
CA THR A 371 6.10 0.66 18.94
C THR A 371 7.01 1.62 19.67
N LYS A 372 6.59 2.14 20.82
CA LYS A 372 7.49 2.82 21.77
C LYS A 372 8.13 1.84 22.76
N ARG A 373 7.54 0.67 22.97
CA ARG A 373 8.01 -0.38 23.90
C ARG A 373 9.10 -1.25 23.25
N ARG A 374 10.29 -0.66 23.03
CA ARG A 374 11.39 -1.32 22.30
C ARG A 374 12.53 -1.88 23.14
N HIS A 375 12.71 -1.44 24.39
CA HIS A 375 13.89 -1.80 25.21
C HIS A 375 14.03 -3.32 25.49
N ASN A 376 12.96 -4.10 25.32
CA ASN A 376 12.96 -5.56 25.47
C ASN A 376 12.82 -6.31 24.13
N LEU A 377 12.87 -5.63 22.98
CA LEU A 377 12.71 -6.26 21.66
C LEU A 377 14.02 -6.74 21.06
N ILE A 378 15.11 -6.03 21.32
CA ILE A 378 16.44 -6.46 20.89
C ILE A 378 17.02 -7.32 22.01
N PRO A 379 17.39 -8.59 21.75
CA PRO A 379 18.07 -9.41 22.75
C PRO A 379 19.33 -8.75 23.30
N SER A 380 19.52 -8.81 24.62
CA SER A 380 20.63 -8.13 25.33
C SER A 380 22.02 -8.59 24.92
N HIS A 381 22.16 -9.78 24.33
CA HIS A 381 23.43 -10.28 23.80
C HIS A 381 23.87 -9.61 22.49
N ILE A 382 22.99 -8.84 21.84
CA ILE A 382 23.31 -8.14 20.60
C ILE A 382 24.00 -6.82 20.92
N ASN A 383 25.29 -6.71 20.55
CA ASN A 383 26.07 -5.51 20.76
C ASN A 383 25.77 -4.45 19.69
N LEU A 384 25.02 -3.43 20.07
CA LEU A 384 24.86 -2.20 19.28
C LEU A 384 26.13 -1.34 19.34
N THR A 385 26.47 -0.69 18.23
CA THR A 385 27.53 0.33 18.21
C THR A 385 27.15 1.52 19.12
N VAL A 386 28.12 2.33 19.55
CA VAL A 386 27.86 3.53 20.39
C VAL A 386 26.80 4.44 19.75
N LYS A 387 26.92 4.66 18.44
CA LYS A 387 25.95 5.45 17.66
C LYS A 387 24.57 4.80 17.63
N GLU A 388 24.49 3.49 17.46
CA GLU A 388 23.20 2.77 17.46
C GLU A 388 22.55 2.74 18.83
N LYS A 389 23.32 2.71 19.93
CA LYS A 389 22.78 2.86 21.29
C LYS A 389 22.14 4.24 21.47
N GLN A 390 22.83 5.31 21.07
CA GLN A 390 22.27 6.67 21.09
C GLN A 390 21.01 6.77 20.24
N ILE A 391 21.02 6.21 19.03
CA ILE A 391 19.85 6.16 18.15
C ILE A 391 18.71 5.35 18.81
N PHE A 392 19.02 4.28 19.54
CA PHE A 392 18.02 3.44 20.18
C PHE A 392 17.23 4.20 21.25
N ASP A 393 17.86 5.18 21.88
CA ASP A 393 17.25 6.03 22.91
C ASP A 393 16.44 7.20 22.30
N GLU A 394 16.57 7.47 21.00
CA GLU A 394 15.84 8.54 20.29
C GLU A 394 14.32 8.40 20.38
N GLU A 395 13.59 9.50 20.59
CA GLU A 395 12.13 9.46 20.59
C GLU A 395 11.54 8.97 19.26
N GLY A 396 10.43 8.24 19.35
CA GLY A 396 9.65 7.81 18.20
C GLY A 396 9.25 6.35 18.25
N GLY A 397 8.61 5.89 17.19
CA GLY A 397 8.20 4.51 16.99
C GLY A 397 9.30 3.66 16.35
N PHE A 398 9.55 2.48 16.92
CA PHE A 398 10.43 1.44 16.40
C PHE A 398 9.73 0.54 15.38
N SER A 399 10.46 0.17 14.34
CA SER A 399 10.06 -0.84 13.35
C SER A 399 11.28 -1.68 12.94
N GLY A 400 11.05 -2.94 12.58
CA GLY A 400 12.12 -3.84 12.15
C GLY A 400 11.78 -5.30 12.45
N PRO A 401 12.70 -6.22 12.13
CA PRO A 401 12.49 -7.66 12.28
C PRO A 401 12.00 -8.08 13.67
N HIS A 402 12.53 -7.43 14.72
CA HIS A 402 12.20 -7.69 16.12
C HIS A 402 10.74 -7.44 16.51
N MET A 403 9.91 -6.88 15.62
CA MET A 403 8.47 -6.72 15.82
C MET A 403 7.64 -7.96 15.47
N PHE A 404 8.21 -8.94 14.77
CA PHE A 404 7.45 -10.01 14.13
C PHE A 404 6.65 -10.84 15.14
N GLU A 405 7.30 -11.40 16.16
CA GLU A 405 6.64 -12.26 17.15
C GLU A 405 5.47 -11.57 17.86
N ARG A 406 5.67 -10.30 18.21
CA ARG A 406 4.61 -9.49 18.83
C ARG A 406 3.45 -9.23 17.87
N THR A 407 3.75 -8.96 16.61
CA THR A 407 2.73 -8.75 15.56
C THR A 407 1.94 -10.04 15.33
N LEU A 408 2.63 -11.19 15.29
CA LEU A 408 2.03 -12.52 15.18
C LEU A 408 1.08 -12.82 16.35
N GLY A 409 1.51 -12.58 17.58
CA GLY A 409 0.68 -12.77 18.77
C GLY A 409 -0.58 -11.88 18.76
N LEU A 410 -0.45 -10.62 18.32
CA LEU A 410 -1.58 -9.71 18.20
C LEU A 410 -2.57 -10.16 17.12
N VAL A 411 -2.09 -10.55 15.93
CA VAL A 411 -2.95 -11.03 14.85
C VAL A 411 -3.80 -12.22 15.30
N LYS A 412 -3.21 -13.20 16.00
CA LYS A 412 -3.95 -14.34 16.56
C LYS A 412 -5.07 -13.90 17.51
N ARG A 413 -4.79 -12.93 18.39
CA ARG A 413 -5.78 -12.41 19.34
C ARG A 413 -6.91 -11.65 18.66
N TYR A 414 -6.58 -10.78 17.70
CA TYR A 414 -7.59 -10.05 16.90
C TYR A 414 -8.45 -11.02 16.09
N ARG A 415 -7.85 -12.01 15.41
CA ARG A 415 -8.60 -13.02 14.65
C ARG A 415 -9.59 -13.76 15.54
N ARG A 416 -9.11 -14.29 16.67
CA ARG A 416 -9.94 -15.00 17.67
C ARG A 416 -11.14 -14.17 18.12
N LEU A 417 -10.94 -12.88 18.44
CA LEU A 417 -12.03 -12.01 18.92
C LEU A 417 -12.97 -11.60 17.79
N LEU A 418 -12.46 -11.30 16.59
CA LEU A 418 -13.29 -10.93 15.44
C LEU A 418 -14.17 -12.10 14.97
N ASP A 419 -13.71 -13.34 15.10
CA ASP A 419 -14.50 -14.54 14.77
C ASP A 419 -15.67 -14.80 15.74
N GLN A 420 -15.68 -14.16 16.92
CA GLN A 420 -16.81 -14.25 17.85
C GLN A 420 -18.04 -13.47 17.37
N GLY A 421 -17.88 -12.61 16.36
CA GLY A 421 -18.95 -11.80 15.81
C GLY A 421 -19.18 -10.49 16.59
N PRO A 422 -20.23 -9.73 16.23
CA PRO A 422 -20.54 -8.46 16.87
C PRO A 422 -20.93 -8.66 18.34
N PRO A 423 -20.57 -7.71 19.23
CA PRO A 423 -21.00 -7.76 20.61
C PRO A 423 -22.54 -7.66 20.70
N PRO A 424 -23.15 -8.22 21.76
CA PRO A 424 -24.58 -8.09 21.97
C PRO A 424 -24.97 -6.60 22.08
N PRO A 425 -26.21 -6.24 21.68
CA PRO A 425 -26.71 -4.88 21.86
C PRO A 425 -26.55 -4.47 23.34
N PRO A 426 -26.15 -3.22 23.63
CA PRO A 426 -26.12 -2.76 25.01
C PRO A 426 -27.51 -2.93 25.62
N GLU A 427 -27.61 -3.58 26.78
CA GLU A 427 -28.86 -3.70 27.52
C GLU A 427 -29.44 -2.29 27.72
N GLU A 428 -30.66 -2.07 27.22
CA GLU A 428 -31.41 -0.87 27.57
C GLU A 428 -31.50 -0.85 29.10
N LYS A 429 -30.83 0.13 29.71
CA LYS A 429 -31.07 0.46 31.12
C LYS A 429 -32.54 0.85 31.21
N LYS A 430 -33.40 -0.13 31.53
CA LYS A 430 -34.79 0.14 31.95
C LYS A 430 -34.71 1.23 33.01
N PRO A 431 -35.50 2.30 32.92
CA PRO A 431 -35.48 3.35 33.93
C PRO A 431 -35.76 2.68 35.28
N THR A 432 -34.76 2.67 36.15
CA THR A 432 -34.87 2.19 37.51
C THR A 432 -35.92 3.06 38.19
N LYS A 433 -37.12 2.49 38.38
CA LYS A 433 -38.11 3.07 39.29
C LYS A 433 -37.41 3.23 40.64
N SER A 434 -37.39 4.46 41.13
CA SER A 434 -36.89 4.81 42.46
C SER A 434 -37.67 4.02 43.51
N SER A 435 -37.06 3.01 44.13
CA SER A 435 -37.57 2.39 45.35
C SER A 435 -36.96 3.08 46.56
N LYS A 436 -37.81 3.70 47.38
CA LYS A 436 -37.50 4.11 48.76
C LYS A 436 -37.09 2.89 49.61
N PRO A 437 -36.32 3.07 50.68
CA PRO A 437 -35.81 1.97 51.50
C PRO A 437 -36.81 1.60 52.60
N GLU A 438 -37.10 0.31 52.76
CA GLU A 438 -37.74 -0.21 53.98
C GLU A 438 -37.35 -1.68 54.20
N GLY A 439 -36.97 -1.99 55.45
CA GLY A 439 -37.41 -3.21 56.13
C GLY A 439 -36.59 -4.48 55.95
N ALA A 440 -35.84 -4.83 57.00
CA ALA A 440 -35.23 -6.14 57.20
C ALA A 440 -36.27 -7.25 57.46
N ALA A 441 -36.01 -8.46 56.93
CA ALA A 441 -36.34 -9.74 57.58
C ALA A 441 -35.73 -10.94 56.83
N THR A 442 -34.82 -11.64 57.53
CA THR A 442 -34.63 -13.10 57.65
C THR A 442 -35.12 -14.06 56.55
N GLY A 443 -34.23 -14.99 56.17
CA GLY A 443 -34.65 -16.39 56.00
C GLY A 443 -34.00 -17.21 54.88
N VAL A 444 -33.20 -18.19 55.30
CA VAL A 444 -33.04 -19.54 54.73
C VAL A 444 -32.10 -19.75 53.54
N GLN A 445 -30.98 -20.41 53.86
CA GLN A 445 -30.11 -21.16 52.95
C GLN A 445 -30.86 -22.34 52.34
N SER A 446 -30.68 -22.59 51.04
CA SER A 446 -30.87 -23.94 50.47
C SER A 446 -29.74 -24.27 49.50
N THR A 447 -29.04 -25.34 49.81
CA THR A 447 -27.98 -26.01 49.06
C THR A 447 -28.59 -27.12 48.21
N SER A 448 -28.19 -27.24 46.95
CA SER A 448 -28.23 -28.49 46.15
C SER A 448 -27.49 -28.26 44.83
N THR A 449 -27.00 -29.26 44.09
CA THR A 449 -26.00 -30.29 44.39
C THR A 449 -25.35 -30.67 43.04
N ILE A 450 -24.21 -31.35 43.07
CA ILE A 450 -23.39 -31.81 41.92
C ILE A 450 -24.10 -32.94 41.14
N THR A 451 -25.20 -32.64 40.48
CA THR A 451 -25.93 -33.65 39.66
C THR A 451 -26.42 -33.12 38.31
N ASP A 452 -26.30 -31.83 38.03
CA ASP A 452 -26.63 -31.23 36.72
C ASP A 452 -25.43 -31.12 35.75
N LYS A 453 -24.28 -31.73 36.10
CA LYS A 453 -23.04 -31.69 35.31
C LYS A 453 -22.67 -32.99 34.59
N ILE A 454 -23.59 -33.96 34.50
CA ILE A 454 -23.34 -35.23 33.81
C ILE A 454 -24.47 -35.51 32.80
N GLN A 455 -24.65 -34.61 31.81
CA GLN A 455 -25.49 -34.89 30.64
C GLN A 455 -25.10 -34.04 29.42
N SER A 456 -23.79 -33.87 29.14
CA SER A 456 -23.33 -33.20 27.91
C SER A 456 -22.06 -33.77 27.28
N VAL A 457 -21.69 -35.02 27.58
CA VAL A 457 -20.45 -35.64 27.08
C VAL A 457 -20.71 -36.99 26.40
N LYS A 458 -21.80 -37.12 25.62
CA LYS A 458 -22.11 -38.43 25.00
C LYS A 458 -22.55 -38.46 23.53
N ASP A 459 -22.38 -37.38 22.78
CA ASP A 459 -22.64 -37.39 21.32
C ASP A 459 -21.43 -36.94 20.48
N THR A 460 -20.21 -37.08 21.01
CA THR A 460 -18.99 -37.03 20.21
C THR A 460 -18.46 -38.44 20.06
N VAL A 461 -18.79 -39.11 18.95
CA VAL A 461 -18.04 -40.15 18.23
C VAL A 461 -19.03 -40.97 17.40
N THR A 462 -19.08 -40.73 16.08
CA THR A 462 -19.10 -41.75 15.01
C THR A 462 -19.30 -41.05 13.65
N GLY A 463 -18.49 -41.41 12.65
CA GLY A 463 -18.82 -41.17 11.24
C GLY A 463 -17.74 -40.49 10.39
N LEU A 464 -16.71 -41.24 9.98
CA LEU A 464 -15.87 -40.95 8.81
C LEU A 464 -16.47 -41.61 7.57
N GLY A 465 -16.50 -40.88 6.45
CA GLY A 465 -16.47 -41.46 5.09
C GLY A 465 -17.56 -41.00 4.12
N GLY A 466 -17.18 -40.37 3.00
CA GLY A 466 -18.03 -40.24 1.81
C GLY A 466 -17.75 -38.98 0.96
N ALA A 467 -17.32 -39.18 -0.29
CA ALA A 467 -16.77 -38.16 -1.18
C ALA A 467 -17.82 -37.30 -1.92
N GLY A 468 -17.50 -36.01 -2.06
CA GLY A 468 -17.61 -35.19 -3.27
C GLY A 468 -18.94 -35.14 -4.03
N SER A 469 -19.78 -34.15 -3.72
CA SER A 469 -20.50 -33.39 -4.75
C SER A 469 -20.69 -31.95 -4.29
N SER A 470 -20.57 -31.04 -5.25
CA SER A 470 -20.72 -29.60 -5.12
C SER A 470 -22.11 -29.22 -4.64
N GLU A 471 -22.21 -28.69 -3.42
CA GLU A 471 -23.42 -28.02 -2.96
C GLU A 471 -23.11 -26.61 -2.44
N ASP A 472 -23.88 -25.70 -3.03
CA ASP A 472 -24.06 -24.30 -2.76
C ASP A 472 -24.41 -24.10 -1.28
N VAL A 473 -23.50 -23.50 -0.51
CA VAL A 473 -23.76 -23.19 0.91
C VAL A 473 -24.61 -21.92 0.97
N GLY A 474 -25.92 -22.13 0.94
CA GLY A 474 -26.92 -21.17 1.39
C GLY A 474 -26.78 -20.83 2.88
N PRO A 475 -27.39 -19.74 3.34
CA PRO A 475 -26.85 -18.91 4.41
C PRO A 475 -27.12 -19.51 5.79
N SER A 476 -26.08 -20.06 6.45
CA SER A 476 -26.01 -19.98 7.91
C SER A 476 -25.90 -18.51 8.29
N GLY A 477 -26.73 -17.99 9.20
CA GLY A 477 -26.83 -16.57 9.58
C GLY A 477 -25.57 -15.95 10.21
N GLY A 478 -24.46 -15.93 9.47
CA GLY A 478 -23.15 -15.48 9.89
C GLY A 478 -22.78 -14.14 9.24
N HIS A 479 -22.35 -13.20 10.06
CA HIS A 479 -21.88 -11.90 9.61
C HIS A 479 -20.64 -12.03 8.69
N GLU A 480 -20.45 -11.11 7.75
CA GLU A 480 -19.25 -11.05 6.90
C GLU A 480 -17.98 -10.98 7.76
N GLN A 481 -17.05 -11.92 7.55
CA GLN A 481 -15.81 -12.00 8.31
C GLN A 481 -14.97 -10.74 8.10
N LYS A 482 -14.55 -10.10 9.22
CA LYS A 482 -13.68 -8.92 9.16
C LYS A 482 -12.28 -9.28 8.65
N VAL A 483 -11.79 -8.48 7.71
CA VAL A 483 -10.46 -8.64 7.09
C VAL A 483 -9.35 -8.13 8.03
N ILE A 484 -8.23 -8.85 8.08
CA ILE A 484 -7.05 -8.44 8.85
C ILE A 484 -5.87 -8.22 7.91
N PHE A 485 -5.27 -7.03 7.95
CA PHE A 485 -3.92 -6.83 7.41
C PHE A 485 -2.93 -6.80 8.56
N ALA A 486 -1.79 -7.47 8.43
CA ALA A 486 -0.75 -7.48 9.45
C ALA A 486 0.43 -6.63 9.00
N THR A 487 0.96 -5.79 9.88
CA THR A 487 2.16 -4.99 9.61
C THR A 487 3.09 -4.95 10.82
N GLY A 488 4.34 -5.36 10.61
CA GLY A 488 5.37 -5.35 11.66
C GLY A 488 6.32 -6.53 11.55
N GLY A 489 7.58 -6.25 11.25
CA GLY A 489 8.67 -7.25 11.31
C GLY A 489 8.65 -8.37 10.28
N ILE A 490 7.71 -8.38 9.33
CA ILE A 490 7.68 -9.35 8.23
C ILE A 490 8.82 -9.05 7.26
N THR A 491 9.76 -9.98 7.10
CA THR A 491 11.00 -9.78 6.31
C THR A 491 11.24 -10.82 5.23
N ASN A 492 10.60 -11.98 5.31
CA ASN A 492 10.80 -13.13 4.43
C ASN A 492 9.48 -13.88 4.17
N GLY A 493 9.50 -14.84 3.24
CA GLY A 493 8.34 -15.62 2.84
C GLY A 493 7.76 -16.52 3.93
N LYS A 494 8.61 -17.12 4.76
CA LYS A 494 8.18 -17.93 5.91
C LYS A 494 7.34 -17.12 6.90
N GLN A 495 7.83 -15.94 7.29
CA GLN A 495 7.12 -15.02 8.17
C GLN A 495 5.81 -14.50 7.55
N ALA A 496 5.80 -14.27 6.24
CA ALA A 496 4.57 -13.92 5.52
C ALA A 496 3.55 -15.08 5.59
N LEU A 497 3.96 -16.33 5.41
CA LEU A 497 3.05 -17.46 5.56
C LEU A 497 2.56 -17.64 7.00
N GLU A 498 3.45 -17.50 7.99
CA GLU A 498 3.09 -17.62 9.41
C GLU A 498 2.04 -16.59 9.82
N ILE A 499 2.18 -15.33 9.40
CA ILE A 499 1.21 -14.28 9.74
C ILE A 499 -0.13 -14.46 9.03
N LEU A 500 -0.11 -14.96 7.79
CA LEU A 500 -1.33 -15.29 7.04
C LEU A 500 -2.06 -16.47 7.69
N ASN A 501 -1.34 -17.54 8.05
CA ASN A 501 -1.90 -18.69 8.76
C ASN A 501 -2.42 -18.33 10.16
N ALA A 502 -1.93 -17.25 10.76
CA ALA A 502 -2.45 -16.73 12.03
C ALA A 502 -3.80 -15.99 11.89
N GLY A 503 -4.30 -15.79 10.67
CA GLY A 503 -5.59 -15.17 10.39
C GLY A 503 -5.53 -13.83 9.66
N ALA A 504 -4.35 -13.36 9.26
CA ALA A 504 -4.25 -12.20 8.37
C ALA A 504 -4.59 -12.59 6.93
N SER A 505 -5.29 -11.71 6.22
CA SER A 505 -5.53 -11.84 4.77
C SER A 505 -4.37 -11.26 3.95
N VAL A 506 -3.63 -10.29 4.51
CA VAL A 506 -2.53 -9.59 3.83
C VAL A 506 -1.39 -9.31 4.79
N ALA A 507 -0.16 -9.55 4.33
CA ALA A 507 1.09 -9.23 5.01
C ALA A 507 1.68 -7.95 4.42
N GLN A 508 1.72 -6.87 5.20
CA GLN A 508 2.30 -5.59 4.79
C GLN A 508 3.78 -5.47 5.21
N ILE A 509 4.58 -4.90 4.30
CA ILE A 509 6.00 -4.63 4.54
C ILE A 509 6.33 -3.14 4.46
N TYR A 510 7.33 -2.72 5.24
CA TYR A 510 7.95 -1.40 5.17
C TYR A 510 9.46 -1.52 5.32
N THR A 511 9.92 -1.86 6.53
CA THR A 511 11.36 -1.86 6.87
C THR A 511 12.15 -2.86 6.02
N ALA A 512 11.55 -4.01 5.68
CA ALA A 512 12.13 -4.97 4.76
C ALA A 512 12.40 -4.39 3.36
N LEU A 513 11.55 -3.48 2.87
CA LEU A 513 11.78 -2.77 1.60
C LEU A 513 12.94 -1.78 1.72
N ILE A 514 13.02 -1.03 2.82
CA ILE A 514 14.10 -0.06 3.08
C ILE A 514 15.47 -0.75 3.15
N TYR A 515 15.53 -2.00 3.64
CA TYR A 515 16.76 -2.79 3.74
C TYR A 515 17.05 -3.72 2.57
N GLY A 516 16.03 -4.28 1.92
CA GLY A 516 16.20 -5.22 0.82
C GLY A 516 16.03 -4.61 -0.58
N GLY A 517 15.59 -3.35 -0.68
CA GLY A 517 15.37 -2.66 -1.94
C GLY A 517 14.13 -3.15 -2.69
N VAL A 518 14.00 -2.70 -3.95
CA VAL A 518 12.83 -2.96 -4.81
C VAL A 518 12.54 -4.44 -5.08
N GLY A 519 13.53 -5.32 -4.88
CA GLY A 519 13.39 -6.77 -5.06
C GLY A 519 12.76 -7.51 -3.88
N THR A 520 12.51 -6.85 -2.75
CA THR A 520 12.04 -7.51 -1.53
C THR A 520 10.71 -8.24 -1.72
N VAL A 521 9.73 -7.66 -2.43
CA VAL A 521 8.42 -8.31 -2.62
C VAL A 521 8.55 -9.57 -3.47
N SER A 522 9.27 -9.50 -4.60
CA SER A 522 9.50 -10.66 -5.45
C SER A 522 10.28 -11.78 -4.72
N ARG A 523 11.22 -11.41 -3.84
CA ARG A 523 11.94 -12.37 -3.00
C ARG A 523 11.01 -13.05 -1.99
N ILE A 524 10.21 -12.29 -1.23
CA ILE A 524 9.24 -12.83 -0.26
C ILE A 524 8.28 -13.81 -0.96
N LYS A 525 7.72 -13.42 -2.12
CA LYS A 525 6.81 -14.32 -2.86
C LYS A 525 7.49 -15.59 -3.34
N LYS A 526 8.74 -15.50 -3.81
CA LYS A 526 9.52 -16.69 -4.18
C LYS A 526 9.71 -17.62 -2.98
N GLU A 527 10.15 -17.09 -1.84
CA GLU A 527 10.34 -17.85 -0.60
C GLU A 527 9.01 -18.48 -0.13
N MET A 528 7.88 -17.76 -0.24
CA MET A 528 6.55 -18.33 0.08
C MET A 528 6.24 -19.56 -0.79
N LYS A 529 6.48 -19.49 -2.11
CA LYS A 529 6.24 -20.63 -3.01
C LYS A 529 7.14 -21.81 -2.64
N GLU A 530 8.41 -21.56 -2.33
CA GLU A 530 9.36 -22.59 -1.90
C GLU A 530 8.91 -23.27 -0.60
N GLU A 531 8.48 -22.51 0.41
CA GLU A 531 7.95 -23.02 1.68
C GLU A 531 6.66 -23.83 1.50
N ILE A 532 5.75 -23.38 0.62
CA ILE A 532 4.52 -24.13 0.29
C ILE A 532 4.88 -25.46 -0.38
N LEU A 533 5.76 -25.45 -1.38
CA LEU A 533 6.17 -26.68 -2.08
C LEU A 533 6.89 -27.66 -1.15
N ALA A 534 7.74 -27.17 -0.25
CA ALA A 534 8.42 -28.00 0.73
C ALA A 534 7.43 -28.75 1.63
N LYS A 535 6.31 -28.12 2.03
CA LYS A 535 5.24 -28.77 2.82
C LYS A 535 4.45 -29.82 2.05
N TYR A 536 4.40 -29.77 0.71
CA TYR A 536 3.71 -30.78 -0.10
C TYR A 536 4.60 -31.98 -0.48
N MET A 537 5.92 -31.86 -0.30
CA MET A 537 6.87 -32.94 -0.59
C MET A 537 7.22 -33.79 0.64
N HIS A 538 6.80 -33.38 1.83
CA HIS A 538 6.93 -34.08 3.11
C HIS A 538 5.55 -34.40 3.65
#